data_AF-A0A0D5A3T6-F1
#
_entry.id   AF-A0A0D5A3T6-F1
#
_cell.length_a   1.000
_cell.length_b   1.000
_cell.length_c   1.000
_cell.angle_alpha   90.00
_cell.angle_beta   90.00
_cell.angle_gamma   90.00
#
_symmetry.space_group_name_H-M   'P 1'
#
loop_
_entity.id
_entity.type
_entity.pdbx_description
1 polymer ?
#
loop_
_entity_poly.entity_id
_entity_poly.type
_entity_poly.pdbx_seq_one_letter_code
_entity_poly.pdbx_strand_id
1 'polypeptide(L)' 'MASINIDGKEYDIDALSDDAKSQLGSLQFVQGEMKRIEAQMAVYKTAYAAYSNALKNAVEE' A
#
# COMPACT_ATOMS: atom_id res chain seq x y z
N MET A 1 -14.43 -22.58 2.28
CA MET A 1 -14.26 -21.54 3.31
C MET A 1 -13.31 -20.52 2.71
N ALA A 2 -13.78 -19.31 2.49
CA ALA A 2 -12.93 -18.23 2.03
C ALA A 2 -12.24 -17.63 3.27
N SER A 3 -10.91 -17.62 3.31
CA SER A 3 -10.16 -17.05 4.43
C SER A 3 -9.55 -15.70 4.04
N ILE A 4 -9.44 -14.79 5.01
CA ILE A 4 -8.73 -13.52 4.87
C ILE A 4 -7.65 -13.41 5.94
N ASN A 5 -6.47 -12.94 5.55
CA ASN A 5 -5.41 -12.61 6.48
C ASN A 5 -5.48 -11.11 6.83
N ILE A 6 -5.64 -10.81 8.11
CA ILE A 6 -5.59 -9.45 8.66
C ILE A 6 -4.52 -9.45 9.75
N ASP A 7 -3.50 -8.60 9.60
CA ASP A 7 -2.36 -8.45 10.52
C ASP A 7 -1.64 -9.77 10.85
N GLY A 8 -1.50 -10.64 9.86
CA GLY A 8 -0.82 -11.94 10.02
C GLY A 8 -1.71 -13.04 10.60
N LYS A 9 -2.95 -12.73 10.98
CA LYS A 9 -3.92 -13.71 11.47
C LYS A 9 -4.94 -14.06 10.39
N GLU A 10 -5.14 -15.35 10.20
CA GLU A 10 -6.12 -15.87 9.26
C GLU A 10 -7.50 -15.97 9.92
N TYR A 11 -8.53 -15.48 9.21
CA TYR A 11 -9.91 -15.49 9.63
C TYR A 11 -10.75 -16.18 8.55
N ASP A 12 -11.63 -17.08 8.98
CA ASP A 12 -12.66 -17.64 8.10
C ASP A 12 -13.77 -16.61 7.91
N ILE A 13 -13.98 -16.16 6.67
CA ILE A 13 -14.99 -15.16 6.31
C ILE A 13 -16.39 -15.67 6.64
N ASP A 14 -16.63 -16.98 6.53
CA ASP A 14 -17.93 -17.58 6.80
C ASP A 14 -18.26 -17.56 8.30
N ALA A 15 -17.24 -17.45 9.18
CA ALA A 15 -17.38 -17.35 10.62
C ALA A 15 -17.48 -15.89 11.15
N LEU A 16 -17.34 -14.88 10.27
CA LEU A 16 -17.46 -13.47 10.65
C LEU A 16 -18.91 -13.04 10.79
N SER A 17 -19.19 -12.15 11.76
CA SER A 17 -20.47 -11.45 11.86
C SER A 17 -20.70 -10.52 10.66
N ASP A 18 -21.96 -10.16 10.40
CA ASP A 18 -22.30 -9.23 9.31
C ASP A 18 -21.62 -7.86 9.48
N ASP A 19 -21.54 -7.36 10.72
CA ASP A 19 -20.80 -6.14 11.05
C ASP A 19 -19.30 -6.28 10.70
N ALA A 20 -18.69 -7.41 11.03
CA ALA A 20 -17.28 -7.67 10.72
C ALA A 20 -17.03 -7.76 9.21
N LYS A 21 -17.96 -8.35 8.44
CA LYS A 21 -17.90 -8.39 6.97
C LYS A 21 -18.03 -6.99 6.36
N SER A 22 -18.86 -6.12 6.92
CA SER A 22 -18.96 -4.72 6.49
C SER A 22 -17.65 -3.96 6.71
N GLN A 23 -17.04 -4.11 7.90
CA GLN A 23 -15.74 -3.49 8.20
C GLN A 23 -14.62 -4.05 7.33
N LEU A 24 -14.68 -5.34 6.97
CA LEU A 24 -13.72 -5.98 6.07
C LEU A 24 -13.68 -5.30 4.69
N GLY A 25 -14.84 -4.98 4.12
CA GLY A 25 -14.91 -4.26 2.85
C GLY A 25 -14.24 -2.88 2.92
N SER A 26 -14.51 -2.13 4.00
CA SER A 26 -13.86 -0.84 4.25
C SER A 26 -12.33 -0.97 4.40
N LEU A 27 -11.86 -1.99 5.12
CA LEU A 27 -10.43 -2.26 5.28
C LEU A 27 -9.75 -2.60 3.95
N GLN A 28 -10.35 -3.49 3.15
CA GLN A 28 -9.82 -3.85 1.83
C GLN A 28 -9.73 -2.64 0.90
N PHE A 29 -10.74 -1.76 0.93
CA PHE A 29 -10.71 -0.51 0.17
C PHE A 29 -9.54 0.38 0.58
N VAL A 30 -9.37 0.65 1.88
CA VAL A 30 -8.26 1.48 2.39
C VAL A 30 -6.90 0.87 2.06
N GLN A 31 -6.76 -0.46 2.18
CA GLN A 31 -5.52 -1.16 1.81
C GLN A 31 -5.21 -1.01 0.31
N GLY A 32 -6.22 -1.03 -0.56
CA GLY A 32 -6.06 -0.76 -1.98
C GLY A 32 -5.53 0.66 -2.24
N GLU A 33 -6.10 1.65 -1.57
CA GLU A 33 -5.65 3.04 -1.68
C GLU A 33 -4.24 3.26 -1.13
N MET A 34 -3.88 2.59 -0.03
CA MET A 34 -2.51 2.61 0.50
C MET A 34 -1.51 2.08 -0.54
N LYS A 35 -1.79 0.93 -1.17
CA LYS A 35 -0.94 0.38 -2.24
C LYS A 35 -0.80 1.33 -3.42
N ARG A 36 -1.88 2.02 -3.80
CA ARG A 36 -1.87 3.03 -4.86
C ARG A 36 -0.95 4.19 -4.52
N ILE A 37 -1.01 4.70 -3.30
CA ILE A 37 -0.14 5.79 -2.81
C ILE A 37 1.31 5.33 -2.75
N GLU A 38 1.59 4.12 -2.28
CA GLU A 38 2.93 3.54 -2.26
C GLU A 38 3.55 3.46 -3.67
N ALA A 39 2.76 3.05 -4.66
CA ALA A 39 3.20 3.03 -6.05
C ALA A 39 3.53 4.43 -6.57
N GLN A 40 2.69 5.43 -6.29
CA GLN A 40 2.99 6.83 -6.63
C GLN A 40 4.26 7.33 -5.94
N MET A 41 4.42 7.02 -4.65
CA MET A 41 5.60 7.37 -3.88
C MET A 41 6.88 6.76 -4.49
N ALA A 42 6.82 5.53 -4.99
CA ALA A 42 7.95 4.89 -5.66
C ALA A 42 8.38 5.68 -6.92
N VAL A 43 7.43 6.15 -7.73
CA VAL A 43 7.71 7.00 -8.91
C VAL A 43 8.43 8.29 -8.49
N TYR A 44 7.92 8.97 -7.45
CA TYR A 44 8.56 10.21 -6.96
C TYR A 44 9.95 9.97 -6.39
N LYS A 45 10.19 8.86 -5.68
CA LYS A 45 11.51 8.48 -5.17
C LYS A 45 12.51 8.29 -6.32
N THR A 46 12.11 7.64 -7.40
CA THR A 46 12.95 7.48 -8.59
C THR A 46 13.28 8.83 -9.24
N ALA A 47 12.28 9.70 -9.42
CA ALA A 47 12.51 11.04 -9.97
C ALA A 47 13.44 11.88 -9.07
N TYR A 48 13.22 11.85 -7.75
CA TYR A 48 14.07 12.52 -6.78
C TYR A 48 15.53 12.06 -6.87
N ALA A 49 15.77 10.75 -6.96
CA ALA A 49 17.12 10.20 -7.10
C ALA A 49 17.79 10.68 -8.40
N ALA A 50 17.05 10.70 -9.52
CA ALA A 50 17.55 11.19 -10.80
C ALA A 50 17.94 12.67 -10.72
N TYR A 51 17.08 13.53 -10.17
CA TYR A 51 17.37 14.96 -10.02
C TYR A 51 18.52 15.22 -9.04
N SER A 52 18.61 14.44 -7.97
CA SER A 52 19.71 14.54 -7.00
C SER A 52 21.06 14.21 -7.66
N ASN A 53 21.10 13.19 -8.51
CA ASN A 53 22.32 12.83 -9.23
C ASN A 53 22.68 13.87 -10.30
N ALA A 54 21.69 14.36 -11.05
CA ALA A 54 21.92 15.42 -12.03
C ALA A 54 22.47 16.70 -11.38
N LEU A 55 21.92 17.09 -10.22
CA LEU A 55 22.41 18.24 -9.47
C LEU A 55 23.87 18.03 -9.00
N LYS A 56 24.20 16.86 -8.45
CA LYS A 56 25.58 16.55 -8.02
C LYS A 56 26.57 16.71 -9.16
N ASN A 57 26.26 16.16 -10.33
CA ASN A 57 27.12 16.28 -11.50
C ASN A 57 27.30 17.75 -11.92
N ALA A 58 26.25 18.56 -11.84
CA ALA A 58 26.31 19.97 -12.24
C ALA A 58 27.06 20.88 -11.27
N VAL A 59 27.31 20.45 -10.02
CA VAL A 59 28.04 21.25 -9.01
C VAL A 59 29.47 20.78 -8.78
N GLU A 60 29.83 19.59 -9.26
CA GLU A 60 31.20 19.06 -9.24
C GLU A 60 31.99 19.39 -10.52
N GLU A 61 31.34 20.00 -11.51
CA GLU A 61 31.90 20.54 -12.76
C GLU A 61 32.40 21.99 -12.57
#